data_AF-A0A357IYE3-F1
#
_entry.id   AF-A0A357IYE3-F1
#
_cell.length_a   1.000
_cell.length_b   1.000
_cell.length_c   1.000
_cell.angle_alpha   90.00
_cell.angle_beta   90.00
_cell.angle_gamma   90.00
#
_symmetry.space_group_name_H-M   'P 1'
#
loop_
_entity.id
_entity.type
_entity.pdbx_description
1 polymer ?
#
loop_
_entity_poly.entity_id
_entity_poly.type
_entity_poly.pdbx_seq_one_letter_code
_entity_poly.pdbx_strand_id
1 'polypeptide(L)'
;KEANGAGGYGMLIGPASTKEQVAEFRKKVQSSPRSFIAQPVLGLSRVPTMVEEGIEGRHVDLRPFILYEEDIYVMPGGLTRVALPRDSLVVNSSQGGGTKDTWVMGS
;
A
#
# COMPACT_ATOMS: atom_id res chain seq x y z
N LYS A 1 -1.02 -8.55 8.39
CA LYS A 1 0.38 -8.31 7.95
C LYS A 1 1.32 -8.53 9.12
N GLU A 2 2.57 -8.91 8.86
CA GLU A 2 3.61 -8.95 9.90
C GLU A 2 3.87 -7.52 10.45
N ALA A 3 4.05 -7.42 11.77
CA ALA A 3 4.20 -6.14 12.46
C ALA A 3 5.57 -5.49 12.17
N ASN A 4 6.62 -6.29 12.08
CA ASN A 4 7.99 -5.84 11.84
C ASN A 4 8.40 -5.93 10.35
N GLY A 5 7.44 -6.26 9.47
CA GLY A 5 7.70 -6.39 8.04
C GLY A 5 7.85 -5.04 7.36
N ALA A 6 8.88 -4.90 6.53
CA ALA A 6 9.04 -3.78 5.60
C ALA A 6 8.60 -4.20 4.19
N GLY A 7 8.11 -3.25 3.39
CA GLY A 7 7.86 -3.50 1.96
C GLY A 7 6.67 -4.42 1.63
N GLY A 8 5.68 -4.53 2.51
CA GLY A 8 4.45 -5.28 2.21
C GLY A 8 4.61 -6.81 2.14
N TYR A 9 5.80 -7.35 2.43
CA TYR A 9 5.99 -8.79 2.66
C TYR A 9 5.22 -9.25 3.92
N GLY A 10 4.85 -10.53 3.96
CA GLY A 10 4.10 -11.09 5.09
C GLY A 10 2.67 -10.50 5.21
N MET A 11 2.06 -10.13 4.08
CA MET A 11 0.70 -9.60 4.02
C MET A 11 -0.25 -10.55 3.28
N LEU A 12 -1.49 -10.60 3.76
CA LEU A 12 -2.59 -11.33 3.15
C LEU A 12 -3.76 -10.34 3.01
N ILE A 13 -4.35 -10.24 1.83
CA ILE A 13 -5.56 -9.45 1.57
C ILE A 13 -6.73 -10.43 1.48
N GLY A 14 -7.49 -10.58 2.57
CA GLY A 14 -8.50 -11.63 2.73
C GLY A 14 -9.44 -11.81 1.52
N PRO A 15 -10.15 -10.75 1.06
CA PRO A 15 -11.06 -10.85 -0.09
C PRO A 15 -10.40 -11.19 -1.43
N ALA A 16 -9.10 -10.97 -1.57
CA ALA A 16 -8.34 -11.22 -2.80
C ALA A 16 -7.47 -12.49 -2.70
N SER A 17 -7.62 -13.29 -1.65
CA SER A 17 -6.80 -14.49 -1.40
C SER A 17 -7.61 -15.78 -1.60
N THR A 18 -6.94 -16.84 -2.06
CA THR A 18 -7.54 -18.17 -2.15
C THR A 18 -7.68 -18.81 -0.77
N LYS A 19 -8.52 -19.85 -0.66
CA LYS A 19 -8.70 -20.60 0.61
C LYS A 19 -7.38 -21.21 1.10
N GLU A 20 -6.54 -21.67 0.18
CA GLU A 20 -5.24 -22.27 0.45
C GLU A 20 -4.28 -21.24 1.03
N GLN A 21 -4.22 -20.04 0.42
CA GLN A 21 -3.40 -18.93 0.93
C GLN A 21 -3.86 -18.49 2.32
N VAL A 22 -5.18 -18.40 2.56
CA VAL A 22 -5.73 -18.10 3.89
C VAL A 22 -5.35 -19.18 4.90
N ALA A 23 -5.43 -20.47 4.52
CA ALA A 23 -5.08 -21.58 5.40
C ALA A 23 -3.58 -21.58 5.76
N GLU A 24 -2.70 -21.31 4.79
CA GLU A 24 -1.27 -21.19 5.03
C GLU A 24 -0.97 -20.00 5.94
N PHE A 25 -1.55 -18.83 5.66
CA PHE A 25 -1.34 -17.63 6.47
C PHE A 25 -1.89 -17.79 7.89
N ARG A 26 -3.00 -18.51 8.07
CA ARG A 26 -3.54 -18.86 9.39
C ARG A 26 -2.51 -19.63 10.23
N LYS A 27 -1.81 -20.61 9.64
CA LYS A 27 -0.75 -21.35 10.36
C LYS A 27 0.37 -20.42 10.82
N LYS A 28 0.79 -19.48 9.96
CA LYS A 28 1.81 -18.47 10.30
C LYS A 28 1.37 -17.60 11.47
N VAL A 29 0.14 -17.06 11.42
CA VAL A 29 -0.42 -16.24 12.51
C VAL A 29 -0.53 -17.04 13.81
N GLN A 30 -1.00 -18.29 13.77
CA GLN A 30 -1.10 -19.14 14.97
C GLN A 30 0.26 -19.45 15.60
N SER A 31 1.32 -19.60 14.79
CA SER A 31 2.66 -19.89 15.29
C SER A 31 3.30 -18.71 16.05
N SER A 32 2.94 -17.47 15.73
CA SER A 32 3.46 -16.27 16.40
C SER A 32 2.46 -15.10 16.36
N PRO A 33 1.34 -15.16 17.11
CA PRO A 33 0.24 -14.21 16.96
C PRO A 33 0.63 -12.76 17.20
N ARG A 34 1.55 -12.52 18.15
CA ARG A 34 2.07 -11.19 18.49
C ARG A 34 2.88 -10.55 17.36
N SER A 35 3.33 -11.33 16.39
CA SER A 35 4.08 -10.84 15.23
C SER A 35 3.16 -10.31 14.11
N PHE A 36 1.84 -10.37 14.27
CA PHE A 36 0.89 -9.97 13.23
C PHE A 36 -0.12 -8.95 13.73
N ILE A 37 -0.53 -8.08 12.82
CA ILE A 37 -1.69 -7.19 12.99
C ILE A 37 -2.69 -7.40 11.85
N ALA A 38 -3.95 -7.13 12.15
CA ALA A 38 -5.04 -7.16 11.19
C ALA A 38 -5.75 -5.80 11.16
N GLN A 39 -6.20 -5.41 9.98
CA GLN A 39 -6.98 -4.20 9.75
C GLN A 39 -8.09 -4.54 8.76
N PRO A 40 -9.27 -3.89 8.83
CA PRO A 40 -10.27 -4.00 7.79
C PRO A 40 -9.68 -3.62 6.42
N VAL A 41 -10.13 -4.28 5.36
CA VAL A 41 -9.72 -3.90 4.01
C VAL A 41 -10.39 -2.59 3.64
N LEU A 42 -9.59 -1.59 3.31
CA LEU A 42 -10.06 -0.30 2.84
C LEU A 42 -10.07 -0.29 1.31
N GLY A 43 -11.12 0.27 0.73
CA GLY A 43 -11.13 0.60 -0.70
C GLY A 43 -10.23 1.80 -0.94
N LEU A 44 -9.00 1.57 -1.36
CA LEU A 44 -8.07 2.66 -1.68
C LEU A 44 -8.60 3.48 -2.86
N SER A 45 -8.38 4.79 -2.83
CA SER A 45 -8.68 5.67 -3.97
C SER A 45 -7.90 5.22 -5.21
N ARG A 46 -8.48 5.42 -6.40
CA ARG A 46 -7.86 5.13 -7.69
C ARG A 46 -7.53 6.41 -8.43
N VAL A 47 -6.40 6.43 -9.15
CA VAL A 47 -6.02 7.54 -10.04
C VAL A 47 -5.80 7.04 -11.46
N PRO A 48 -6.02 7.88 -12.49
CA PRO A 48 -5.69 7.55 -13.87
C PRO A 48 -4.20 7.18 -14.01
N THR A 49 -3.97 6.00 -14.57
CA THR A 49 -2.64 5.44 -14.79
C THR A 49 -2.55 4.84 -16.18
N MET A 50 -1.51 5.22 -16.91
CA MET A 50 -1.21 4.64 -18.22
C MET A 50 -0.71 3.21 -18.02
N VAL A 51 -1.40 2.26 -18.62
CA VAL A 51 -1.05 0.84 -18.72
C VAL A 51 -1.02 0.42 -20.18
N GLU A 52 -0.66 -0.82 -20.48
CA GLU A 52 -0.52 -1.29 -21.87
C GLU A 52 -1.84 -1.17 -22.66
N GLU A 53 -2.98 -1.37 -22.00
CA GLU A 53 -4.32 -1.31 -22.59
C GLU A 53 -4.90 0.12 -22.65
N GLY A 54 -4.17 1.14 -22.18
CA GLY A 54 -4.59 2.54 -22.17
C GLY A 54 -4.66 3.15 -20.78
N ILE A 55 -5.60 4.07 -20.54
CA ILE A 55 -5.74 4.75 -19.25
C ILE A 55 -6.76 4.01 -18.39
N GLU A 56 -6.31 3.48 -17.26
CA GLU A 56 -7.18 2.83 -16.28
C GLU A 56 -6.94 3.37 -14.86
N GLY A 57 -7.94 3.21 -14.00
CA GLY A 57 -7.79 3.52 -12.58
C GLY A 57 -6.87 2.50 -11.89
N ARG A 58 -5.88 2.98 -11.12
CA ARG A 58 -5.05 2.13 -10.25
C ARG A 58 -5.03 2.67 -8.83
N HIS A 59 -5.00 1.76 -7.85
CA HIS A 59 -5.00 2.14 -6.43
C HIS A 59 -3.71 2.86 -6.05
N VAL A 60 -3.84 3.88 -5.19
CA VAL A 60 -2.71 4.69 -4.75
C VAL A 60 -2.64 4.82 -3.24
N ASP A 61 -1.43 5.06 -2.75
CA ASP A 61 -1.23 5.66 -1.44
C ASP A 61 -0.31 6.88 -1.53
N LEU A 62 -0.45 7.77 -0.55
CA LEU A 62 0.36 8.98 -0.43
C LEU A 62 1.16 8.90 0.86
N ARG A 63 2.46 9.14 0.76
CA ARG A 63 3.35 9.31 1.89
C ARG A 63 3.82 10.77 1.95
N PRO A 64 3.16 11.63 2.74
CA PRO A 64 3.68 12.96 3.02
C PRO A 64 4.91 12.88 3.92
N PHE A 65 5.70 13.94 3.92
CA PHE A 65 6.86 14.10 4.80
C PHE A 65 6.61 15.25 5.78
N ILE A 66 6.67 14.93 7.06
CA ILE A 66 6.53 15.89 8.15
C ILE A 66 7.92 16.09 8.75
N LEU A 67 8.37 17.34 8.81
CA LEU A 67 9.60 17.78 9.43
C LEU A 67 9.26 18.41 10.79
N TYR A 68 10.06 18.12 11.80
CA TYR A 68 9.89 18.67 13.14
C TYR A 68 11.24 19.11 13.70
N GLU A 69 11.31 20.36 14.11
CA GLU A 69 12.42 20.95 14.88
C GLU A 69 11.83 21.84 15.97
N GLU A 70 11.79 23.16 15.76
CA GLU A 70 11.08 24.09 16.65
C GLU A 70 9.56 24.07 16.39
N ASP A 71 9.17 23.96 15.11
CA ASP A 71 7.79 23.87 14.65
C ASP A 71 7.54 22.60 13.81
N ILE A 72 6.25 22.25 13.64
CA ILE A 72 5.82 21.18 12.74
C ILE A 72 5.64 21.76 11.34
N TYR A 73 6.41 21.26 10.38
CA TYR A 73 6.29 21.62 8.97
C TYR A 73 5.87 20.40 8.14
N VAL A 74 4.81 20.55 7.35
CA VAL A 74 4.36 19.54 6.40
C VAL A 74 4.77 19.98 5.00
N MET A 75 5.63 19.21 4.35
CA MET A 75 6.04 19.50 2.97
C MET A 75 4.82 19.49 2.04
N PRO A 76 4.61 20.51 1.19
CA PRO A 76 3.50 20.55 0.23
C PRO A 76 3.75 19.60 -0.94
N GLY A 77 3.67 18.31 -0.66
CA GLY A 77 3.96 17.22 -1.60
C GLY A 77 4.09 15.88 -0.87
N GLY A 78 4.75 14.94 -1.52
CA GLY A 78 5.01 13.63 -0.95
C GLY A 78 5.28 12.57 -2.00
N LEU A 79 5.56 11.36 -1.53
CA LEU A 79 5.73 10.21 -2.39
C LEU A 79 4.36 9.56 -2.64
N THR A 80 3.83 9.69 -3.85
CA THR A 80 2.67 8.89 -4.27
C THR A 80 3.15 7.57 -4.85
N ARG A 81 2.61 6.45 -4.35
CA ARG A 81 2.83 5.12 -4.90
C ARG A 81 1.57 4.58 -5.55
N VAL A 82 1.74 3.78 -6.59
CA VAL A 82 0.66 3.21 -7.41
C VAL A 82 0.81 1.69 -7.45
N ALA A 83 -0.27 0.96 -7.21
CA ALA A 83 -0.34 -0.47 -7.49
C ALA A 83 -0.60 -0.67 -9.00
N LEU A 84 0.44 -0.99 -9.78
CA LEU A 84 0.30 -1.16 -11.23
C LEU A 84 -0.51 -2.41 -11.63
N PRO A 85 -0.40 -3.56 -10.94
CA PRO A 85 -1.24 -4.71 -11.26
C PRO A 85 -2.72 -4.38 -11.06
N ARG A 86 -3.54 -4.84 -12.01
CA ARG A 86 -4.98 -4.57 -12.02
C ARG A 86 -5.62 -5.01 -10.70
N ASP A 87 -6.40 -4.10 -10.10
CA ASP A 87 -7.14 -4.28 -8.85
C ASP A 87 -6.29 -4.72 -7.62
N SER A 88 -4.97 -4.61 -7.71
CA SER A 88 -4.07 -4.83 -6.57
C SER A 88 -4.15 -3.66 -5.58
N LEU A 89 -4.13 -3.98 -4.29
CA LEU A 89 -3.97 -3.01 -3.19
C LEU A 89 -2.50 -2.90 -2.74
N VAL A 90 -1.60 -3.64 -3.35
CA VAL A 90 -0.18 -3.64 -3.01
C VAL A 90 0.55 -2.60 -3.86
N VAL A 91 0.91 -1.49 -3.23
CA VAL A 91 1.61 -0.36 -3.87
C VAL A 91 3.12 -0.41 -3.70
N ASN A 92 3.68 -1.46 -3.09
CA ASN A 92 5.12 -1.50 -2.84
C ASN A 92 5.91 -1.79 -4.12
N SER A 93 7.04 -1.10 -4.29
CA SER A 93 7.89 -1.19 -5.48
C SER A 93 8.47 -2.59 -5.70
N SER A 94 8.78 -3.33 -4.63
CA SER A 94 9.31 -4.69 -4.73
C SER A 94 8.30 -5.73 -5.25
N GLN A 95 7.02 -5.34 -5.39
CA GLN A 95 5.94 -6.19 -5.90
C GLN A 95 5.22 -5.53 -7.09
N GLY A 96 5.95 -4.75 -7.89
CA GLY A 96 5.41 -4.12 -9.10
C GLY A 96 4.68 -2.80 -8.85
N GLY A 97 4.92 -2.16 -7.71
CA GLY A 97 4.45 -0.79 -7.45
C GLY A 97 5.25 0.25 -8.24
N GLY A 98 4.57 1.27 -8.73
CA GLY A 98 5.16 2.45 -9.36
C GLY A 98 5.07 3.69 -8.46
N THR A 99 5.60 4.81 -8.93
CA THR A 99 5.50 6.11 -8.26
C THR A 99 4.89 7.16 -9.18
N LYS A 100 4.22 8.16 -8.60
CA LYS A 100 3.74 9.35 -9.30
C LYS A 100 4.19 10.59 -8.55
N ASP A 101 4.32 11.68 -9.30
CA ASP A 101 4.50 13.01 -8.71
C ASP A 101 3.23 13.44 -7.97
N THR A 102 3.38 14.21 -6.90
CA THR A 102 2.28 14.69 -6.05
C THR A 102 2.25 16.20 -6.08
N TRP A 103 1.22 16.77 -6.72
CA TRP A 103 1.07 18.21 -6.81
C TRP A 103 0.08 18.71 -5.76
N VAL A 104 0.54 19.64 -4.92
CA VAL A 104 -0.30 20.40 -3.98
C VAL A 104 -0.45 21.80 -4.56
N MET A 105 -1.70 22.19 -4.88
CA MET A 105 -1.97 23.48 -5.51
C MET A 105 -2.11 24.58 -4.44
N GLY A 106 -1.42 25.70 -4.63
CA GLY A 106 -1.59 26.92 -3.82
C GLY A 106 -0.92 26.90 -2.44
N SER A 107 0.20 26.19 -2.29
CA SER A 107 1.06 26.22 -1.09
C SER A 107 1.85 27.52 -0.97
#